data_AF-A0A3B0ZJ18-F1
#
_entry.id   AF-A0A3B0ZJ18-F1
#
_cell.length_a   1.000
_cell.length_b   1.000
_cell.length_c   1.000
_cell.angle_alpha   90.00
_cell.angle_beta   90.00
_cell.angle_gamma   90.00
#
_symmetry.space_group_name_H-M   'P 1'
#
loop_
_entity.id
_entity.type
_entity.pdbx_description
1 polymer ?
#
loop_
_entity_poly.entity_id
_entity_poly.type
_entity_poly.pdbx_seq_one_letter_code
_entity_poly.pdbx_strand_id
1 'polypeptide(L)'
;MTEKRRFTRIPFEATTHIVSAGESWHSPLIDISLKGALLERPDGWQGKLGEHFSIELNLDGGGGESNISIQMEAEVAHLEDNHIGFNCLHISLESITHLRRLIELNLGDESILDRELAALIENKEIE
;
A
#
# COMPACT_ATOMS: atom_id res chain seq x y z
N MET A 1 0.73 7.56 22.04
CA MET A 1 0.40 8.77 21.27
C MET A 1 -0.12 8.29 19.93
N THR A 2 -1.37 8.58 19.60
CA THR A 2 -1.98 8.14 18.33
C THR A 2 -1.29 8.91 17.21
N GLU A 3 -0.47 8.22 16.42
CA GLU A 3 0.18 8.79 15.25
C GLU A 3 -0.91 9.35 14.33
N LYS A 4 -0.92 10.67 14.13
CA LYS A 4 -1.91 11.31 13.25
C LYS A 4 -1.65 10.78 11.85
N ARG A 5 -2.62 10.05 11.30
CA ARG A 5 -2.61 9.62 9.89
C ARG A 5 -2.49 10.87 9.01
N ARG A 6 -1.29 11.10 8.47
CA ARG A 6 -0.98 12.26 7.61
C ARG A 6 -1.41 12.03 6.17
N PHE A 7 -1.47 10.77 5.75
CA PHE A 7 -1.81 10.37 4.40
C PHE A 7 -3.24 9.83 4.34
N THR A 8 -3.97 10.26 3.33
CA THR A 8 -5.33 9.84 3.06
C THR A 8 -5.33 8.39 2.60
N ARG A 9 -6.15 7.57 3.25
CA ARG A 9 -6.36 6.17 2.92
C ARG A 9 -7.65 6.05 2.12
N ILE A 10 -7.57 5.46 0.94
CA ILE A 10 -8.72 5.16 0.10
C ILE A 10 -9.09 3.68 0.27
N PRO A 11 -10.36 3.34 0.48
CA PRO A 11 -10.79 1.96 0.36
C PRO A 11 -10.65 1.53 -1.09
N PHE A 12 -10.03 0.36 -1.33
CA PHE A 12 -9.85 -0.18 -2.66
C PHE A 12 -9.94 -1.70 -2.62
N GLU A 13 -10.92 -2.24 -3.34
CA GLU A 13 -11.15 -3.68 -3.39
C GLU A 13 -10.23 -4.31 -4.43
N ALA A 14 -9.22 -5.03 -3.96
CA ALA A 14 -8.30 -5.77 -4.80
C ALA A 14 -7.68 -6.93 -4.03
N THR A 15 -7.18 -7.93 -4.77
CA THR A 15 -6.39 -9.00 -4.18
C THR A 15 -4.92 -8.62 -4.24
N THR A 16 -4.25 -8.74 -3.11
CA THR A 16 -2.80 -8.54 -2.99
C THR A 16 -2.09 -9.87 -2.89
N HIS A 17 -0.87 -9.90 -3.40
CA HIS A 17 0.07 -10.99 -3.23
C HIS A 17 1.24 -10.49 -2.37
N ILE A 18 1.40 -11.09 -1.20
CA ILE A 18 2.45 -10.78 -0.23
C ILE A 18 3.52 -11.86 -0.36
N VAL A 19 4.77 -11.47 -0.55
CA VAL A 19 5.90 -12.39 -0.75
C VAL A 19 7.00 -12.10 0.26
N SER A 20 7.50 -13.16 0.90
CA SER A 20 8.70 -13.18 1.74
C SER A 20 9.60 -14.33 1.34
N ALA A 21 10.84 -14.38 1.82
CA ALA A 21 11.87 -15.34 1.41
C ALA A 21 11.46 -16.82 1.63
N GLY A 22 10.73 -17.39 0.66
CA GLY A 22 10.21 -18.76 0.66
C GLY A 22 8.73 -18.92 0.98
N GLU A 23 8.02 -17.84 1.31
CA GLU A 23 6.60 -17.86 1.67
C GLU A 23 5.81 -16.83 0.87
N SER A 24 4.53 -17.13 0.60
CA SER A 24 3.63 -16.22 -0.08
C SER A 24 2.21 -16.37 0.40
N TRP A 25 1.48 -15.25 0.43
CA TRP A 25 0.09 -15.20 0.85
C TRP A 25 -0.71 -14.35 -0.13
N HIS A 26 -1.96 -14.72 -0.35
CA HIS A 26 -2.93 -13.85 -1.01
C HIS A 26 -3.82 -13.25 0.08
N SER A 27 -4.02 -11.94 0.03
CA SER A 27 -4.88 -11.26 0.99
C SER A 27 -5.72 -10.16 0.34
N PRO A 28 -6.98 -9.98 0.75
CA PRO A 28 -7.76 -8.80 0.40
C PRO A 28 -7.09 -7.50 0.88
N LEU A 29 -7.02 -6.52 -0.03
CA LEU A 29 -6.74 -5.14 0.33
C LEU A 29 -7.99 -4.51 0.95
N ILE A 30 -7.81 -3.81 2.06
CA ILE A 30 -8.86 -3.04 2.74
C ILE A 30 -8.76 -1.58 2.31
N ASP A 31 -7.59 -0.98 2.51
CA ASP A 31 -7.31 0.41 2.13
C ASP A 31 -5.85 0.60 1.72
N ILE A 32 -5.60 1.63 0.92
CA ILE A 32 -4.26 2.01 0.45
C ILE A 32 -4.07 3.53 0.54
N SER A 33 -2.83 3.94 0.79
CA SER A 33 -2.39 5.34 0.69
C SER A 33 -1.05 5.41 -0.03
N LEU A 34 -0.57 6.63 -0.25
CA LEU A 34 0.77 6.85 -0.80
C LEU A 34 1.91 6.31 0.09
N LYS A 35 1.65 6.04 1.38
CA LYS A 35 2.67 5.58 2.35
C LYS A 35 2.50 4.13 2.76
N GLY A 36 1.49 3.42 2.27
CA GLY A 36 1.31 2.03 2.68
C GLY A 36 -0.09 1.48 2.43
N ALA A 37 -0.32 0.28 2.92
CA ALA A 37 -1.53 -0.49 2.67
C ALA A 37 -2.03 -1.16 3.96
N LEU A 38 -3.32 -1.42 4.02
CA LEU A 38 -3.97 -2.24 5.04
C LEU A 38 -4.61 -3.43 4.36
N LEU A 39 -4.23 -4.61 4.83
CA LEU A 39 -4.70 -5.88 4.29
C LEU A 39 -5.42 -6.64 5.40
N GLU A 40 -6.32 -7.52 5.01
CA GLU A 40 -6.78 -8.57 5.91
C GLU A 40 -5.60 -9.48 6.26
N ARG A 41 -5.64 -10.10 7.43
CA ARG A 41 -4.64 -11.08 7.83
C ARG A 41 -4.95 -12.41 7.14
N PRO A 42 -4.09 -12.92 6.23
CA PRO A 42 -4.34 -14.19 5.58
C PRO A 42 -4.13 -15.36 6.54
N ASP A 43 -4.78 -16.48 6.26
CA ASP A 43 -4.57 -17.73 6.98
C ASP A 43 -3.10 -18.16 6.90
N GLY A 44 -2.55 -18.60 8.04
CA GLY A 44 -1.15 -19.01 8.12
C GLY A 44 -0.14 -17.85 8.03
N TRP A 45 -0.57 -16.61 8.26
CA TRP A 45 0.36 -15.48 8.39
C TRP A 45 1.36 -15.67 9.52
N GLN A 46 2.66 -15.64 9.17
CA GLN A 46 3.78 -15.82 10.09
C GLN A 46 4.66 -14.57 10.26
N GLY A 47 4.38 -13.49 9.50
CA GLY A 47 5.18 -12.28 9.54
C GLY A 47 5.06 -11.50 10.86
N LYS A 48 6.14 -10.83 11.25
CA LYS A 48 6.27 -10.09 12.50
C LYS A 48 6.39 -8.59 12.25
N LEU A 49 6.12 -7.81 13.31
CA LEU A 49 6.31 -6.37 13.29
C LEU A 49 7.74 -6.01 12.87
N GLY A 50 7.88 -5.08 11.91
CA GLY A 50 9.16 -4.65 11.35
C GLY A 50 9.77 -5.59 10.30
N GLU A 51 9.17 -6.75 10.02
CA GLU A 51 9.65 -7.60 8.92
C GLU A 51 9.26 -7.03 7.56
N HIS A 52 10.12 -7.23 6.57
CA HIS A 52 9.95 -6.70 5.22
C HIS A 52 9.34 -7.74 4.28
N PHE A 53 8.47 -7.26 3.39
CA PHE A 53 7.74 -8.06 2.41
C PHE A 53 7.69 -7.32 1.08
N SER A 54 7.60 -8.06 -0.02
CA SER A 54 7.17 -7.52 -1.29
C SER A 54 5.64 -7.64 -1.38
N ILE A 55 4.98 -6.53 -1.72
CA ILE A 55 3.53 -6.47 -1.92
C ILE A 55 3.28 -6.16 -3.38
N GLU A 56 2.51 -7.03 -4.02
CA GLU A 56 1.99 -6.84 -5.36
C GLU A 56 0.48 -6.66 -5.30
N LEU A 57 -0.01 -5.53 -5.82
CA LEU A 57 -1.41 -5.19 -5.95
C LEU A 57 -1.77 -5.16 -7.44
N ASN A 58 -2.68 -6.04 -7.85
CA ASN A 58 -3.20 -6.03 -9.22
C ASN A 58 -4.37 -5.05 -9.32
N LEU A 59 -4.28 -4.08 -10.24
CA LEU A 59 -5.32 -3.07 -10.44
C LEU A 59 -6.40 -3.48 -11.43
N ASP A 60 -6.25 -4.64 -12.08
CA ASP A 60 -7.16 -5.13 -13.12
C ASP A 60 -8.43 -5.75 -12.53
N GLY A 61 -9.28 -4.88 -11.99
CA GLY A 61 -10.62 -5.19 -11.51
C GLY A 61 -11.71 -5.08 -12.58
N GLY A 62 -11.38 -4.90 -13.86
CA GLY A 62 -12.38 -4.58 -14.88
C GLY A 62 -11.93 -4.72 -16.34
N GLY A 63 -11.74 -5.96 -16.81
CA GLY A 63 -11.89 -6.33 -18.24
C GLY A 63 -11.01 -5.66 -19.29
N GLY A 64 -9.96 -4.93 -18.91
CA GLY A 64 -8.96 -4.36 -19.83
C GLY A 64 -7.76 -5.30 -20.04
N GLU A 65 -7.12 -5.21 -21.21
CA GLU A 65 -5.97 -6.04 -21.63
C GLU A 65 -4.61 -5.62 -21.02
N SER A 66 -4.60 -4.62 -20.13
CA SER A 66 -3.38 -4.10 -19.53
C SER A 66 -3.14 -4.75 -18.18
N ASN A 67 -2.09 -5.55 -18.00
CA ASN A 67 -1.67 -6.09 -16.69
C ASN A 67 -1.05 -4.97 -15.84
N ILE A 68 -1.86 -4.12 -15.20
CA ILE A 68 -1.35 -3.02 -14.37
C ILE A 68 -1.22 -3.51 -12.93
N SER A 69 0.01 -3.57 -12.42
CA SER A 69 0.29 -3.89 -11.03
C SER A 69 1.08 -2.79 -10.33
N ILE A 70 0.84 -2.64 -9.03
CA ILE A 70 1.66 -1.84 -8.12
C ILE A 70 2.49 -2.81 -7.29
N GLN A 71 3.80 -2.72 -7.44
CA GLN A 71 4.76 -3.47 -6.65
C GLN A 71 5.52 -2.54 -5.71
N MET A 72 5.59 -2.91 -4.43
CA MET A 72 6.31 -2.16 -3.40
C MET A 72 7.02 -3.10 -2.41
N GLU A 73 8.17 -2.69 -1.89
CA GLU A 73 8.74 -3.23 -0.66
C GLU A 73 8.08 -2.51 0.51
N ALA A 74 7.65 -3.26 1.51
CA ALA A 74 6.98 -2.71 2.67
C ALA A 74 7.35 -3.45 3.95
N GLU A 75 7.32 -2.74 5.07
CA GLU A 75 7.49 -3.31 6.40
C GLU A 75 6.15 -3.48 7.10
N VAL A 76 6.04 -4.47 7.97
CA VAL A 76 4.88 -4.61 8.87
C VAL A 76 4.95 -3.51 9.93
N ALA A 77 4.08 -2.51 9.79
CA ALA A 77 4.00 -1.36 10.69
C ALA A 77 3.09 -1.60 11.90
N HIS A 78 2.09 -2.47 11.77
CA HIS A 78 1.27 -2.93 12.89
C HIS A 78 0.55 -4.25 12.56
N LEU A 79 0.26 -5.02 13.61
CA LEU A 79 -0.50 -6.26 13.55
C LEU A 79 -1.69 -6.15 14.49
N GLU A 80 -2.88 -6.38 13.96
CA GLU A 80 -4.11 -6.55 14.73
C GLU A 80 -4.63 -8.00 14.56
N ASP A 81 -5.72 -8.34 15.25
CA ASP A 81 -6.27 -9.70 15.21
C ASP A 81 -6.60 -10.15 13.77
N ASN A 82 -7.19 -9.25 12.98
CA ASN A 82 -7.69 -9.54 11.63
C ASN A 82 -7.01 -8.72 10.52
N HIS A 83 -6.09 -7.81 10.85
CA HIS A 83 -5.50 -6.89 9.87
C HIS A 83 -3.99 -6.79 10.01
N ILE A 84 -3.34 -6.51 8.88
CA ILE A 84 -1.92 -6.22 8.81
C ILE A 84 -1.75 -4.87 8.14
N GLY A 85 -1.13 -3.94 8.85
CA GLY A 85 -0.76 -2.65 8.31
C GLY A 85 0.68 -2.64 7.84
N PHE A 86 0.89 -2.23 6.60
CA PHE A 86 2.20 -2.10 5.99
C PHE A 86 2.58 -0.63 5.76
N ASN A 87 3.85 -0.30 5.99
CA ASN A 87 4.46 0.96 5.60
C ASN A 87 5.32 0.72 4.35
N CYS A 88 5.11 1.50 3.30
CA CYS A 88 5.86 1.41 2.05
C CYS A 88 7.28 1.94 2.28
N LEU A 89 8.27 1.08 2.02
CA LEU A 89 9.69 1.41 2.11
C LEU A 89 10.22 1.86 0.75
N HIS A 90 10.03 1.03 -0.26
CA HIS A 90 10.45 1.32 -1.63
C HIS A 90 9.35 0.99 -2.62
N ILE A 91 9.25 1.82 -3.65
CA ILE A 91 8.30 1.65 -4.73
C ILE A 91 8.96 2.12 -6.03
N SER A 92 8.77 1.37 -7.10
CA SER A 92 9.33 1.73 -8.41
C SER A 92 8.62 2.96 -8.99
N LEU A 93 9.28 3.65 -9.94
CA LEU A 93 8.70 4.81 -10.62
C LEU A 93 7.38 4.48 -11.35
N GLU A 94 7.30 3.29 -11.93
CA GLU A 94 6.10 2.80 -12.60
C GLU A 94 4.97 2.58 -11.58
N SER A 95 5.24 1.81 -10.52
CA SER A 95 4.29 1.53 -9.44
C SER A 95 3.77 2.80 -8.76
N ILE A 96 4.64 3.78 -8.45
CA ILE A 96 4.20 5.03 -7.81
C ILE A 96 3.36 5.89 -8.74
N THR A 97 3.58 5.82 -10.05
CA THR A 97 2.76 6.51 -11.04
C THR A 97 1.35 5.93 -11.07
N HIS A 98 1.23 4.60 -11.04
CA HIS A 98 -0.06 3.91 -10.95
C HIS A 98 -0.75 4.18 -9.62
N LEU A 99 -0.02 4.14 -8.51
CA LEU A 99 -0.56 4.46 -7.19
C LEU A 99 -1.06 5.90 -7.11
N ARG A 100 -0.28 6.86 -7.61
CA ARG A 100 -0.69 8.27 -7.70
C ARG A 100 -1.99 8.40 -8.48
N ARG A 101 -2.10 7.75 -9.64
CA ARG A 101 -3.30 7.81 -10.47
C ARG A 101 -4.51 7.17 -9.77
N LEU A 102 -4.30 6.05 -9.08
CA LEU A 102 -5.33 5.40 -8.28
C LEU A 102 -5.87 6.34 -7.19
N ILE A 103 -4.98 6.99 -6.45
CA ILE A 103 -5.32 7.94 -5.39
C ILE A 103 -6.04 9.16 -5.97
N GLU A 104 -5.53 9.74 -7.06
CA GLU A 104 -6.13 10.87 -7.78
C GLU A 104 -7.59 10.58 -8.18
N LEU A 105 -7.82 9.42 -8.80
CA LEU A 105 -9.15 9.01 -9.29
C LEU A 105 -10.15 8.81 -8.14
N ASN A 106 -9.68 8.35 -6.98
CA ASN A 106 -10.55 8.13 -5.81
C ASN A 106 -10.78 9.41 -4.99
N LEU A 107 -9.84 10.36 -4.97
CA LEU A 107 -9.99 11.63 -4.25
C LEU A 107 -10.88 12.62 -4.99
N GLY A 108 -10.84 12.64 -6.33
CA GLY A 108 -11.63 13.56 -7.15
C GLY A 108 -11.24 15.04 -7.04
N ASP A 109 -10.21 15.36 -6.26
CA ASP A 109 -9.68 16.72 -6.05
C ASP A 109 -8.14 16.70 -6.08
N GLU A 110 -7.56 17.32 -7.11
CA GLU A 110 -6.12 17.37 -7.36
C GLU A 110 -5.37 18.11 -6.23
N SER A 111 -6.02 19.06 -5.55
CA SER A 111 -5.38 19.82 -4.46
C SER A 111 -5.11 18.98 -3.21
N ILE A 112 -5.88 17.92 -2.99
CA ILE A 112 -5.63 16.97 -1.90
C ILE A 112 -4.41 16.12 -2.27
N LEU A 113 -4.33 15.66 -3.51
CA LEU A 113 -3.18 14.90 -3.99
C LEU A 113 -1.88 15.70 -3.90
N ASP A 114 -1.87 16.98 -4.28
CA ASP A 114 -0.69 17.83 -4.16
C ASP A 114 -0.20 17.94 -2.71
N ARG A 115 -1.12 18.01 -1.73
CA ARG A 115 -0.77 18.04 -0.30
C ARG A 115 -0.16 16.72 0.16
N GLU A 116 -0.70 15.60 -0.30
CA GLU A 116 -0.17 14.27 -0.01
C GLU A 116 1.23 14.09 -0.59
N LEU A 117 1.47 14.58 -1.81
CA LEU A 117 2.78 14.55 -2.45
C LEU A 117 3.79 15.46 -1.75
N ALA A 118 3.38 16.66 -1.33
CA ALA A 118 4.23 17.54 -0.53
C ALA A 118 4.63 16.87 0.80
N ALA A 119 3.67 16.25 1.49
CA ALA A 119 3.92 15.54 2.74
C ALA A 119 4.85 14.31 2.57
N LEU A 120 4.87 13.67 1.40
CA LEU A 120 5.83 12.61 1.08
C LEU A 120 7.27 13.15 0.99
N ILE A 121 7.46 14.31 0.37
CA ILE A 121 8.78 14.92 0.18
C ILE A 121 9.34 15.39 1.53
N GLU A 122 8.52 16.05 2.35
CA GLU A 122 8.93 16.51 3.70
C GLU A 122 9.33 15.35 4.62
N ASN A 123 8.77 14.14 4.44
CA ASN A 123 9.15 12.97 5.24
C ASN A 123 10.49 12.35 4.81
N LYS A 124 11.01 12.61 3.61
CA LYS A 124 12.30 12.08 3.15
C LYS A 124 13.51 12.90 3.61
N GLU A 125 13.30 14.09 4.19
CA GLU A 125 14.39 14.97 4.64
C GLU A 125 14.83 14.69 6.09
N ILE A 126 14.29 13.65 6.74
CA ILE A 126 14.65 13.26 8.11
C ILE A 126 14.86 11.73 8.17
N GLU A 127 15.91 11.25 7.51
CA GLU A 127 16.57 9.97 7.83
C GLU A 127 18.09 10.17 7.83
#